data_AF-A0A966XEH1-F1
#
_entry.id   AF-A0A966XEH1-F1
#
_cell.length_a   1.000
_cell.length_b   1.000
_cell.length_c   1.000
_cell.angle_alpha   90.00
_cell.angle_beta   90.00
_cell.angle_gamma   90.00
#
_symmetry.space_group_name_H-M   'P 1'
#
loop_
_entity.id
_entity.type
_entity.pdbx_description
1 polymer ?
#
loop_
_entity_poly.entity_id
_entity_poly.type
_entity_poly.pdbx_seq_one_letter_code
_entity_poly.pdbx_strand_id
1 'polypeptide(L)'
;MKLLALTAGAFAVLASSTLADPIHGMWQTIGDDNGNYGHIEVKDCDGTICGFLRKSFDADGKVVKSEHTNKAIVWDMVNKGKGK
;
A
#
# COMPACT_ATOMS: atom_id res chain seq x y z
N MET A 1 -43.42 -34.74 -17.58
CA MET A 1 -41.96 -34.83 -17.41
C MET A 1 -41.39 -33.42 -17.39
N LYS A 2 -41.01 -32.94 -16.20
CA LYS A 2 -39.88 -32.03 -15.95
C LYS A 2 -39.62 -30.92 -17.00
N LEU A 3 -40.34 -29.81 -16.93
CA LEU A 3 -39.82 -28.49 -17.30
C LEU A 3 -40.25 -27.44 -16.27
N LEU A 4 -40.34 -27.87 -15.01
CA LEU A 4 -40.24 -27.00 -13.84
C LEU A 4 -38.80 -27.16 -13.35
N ALA A 5 -37.88 -26.33 -13.81
CA ALA A 5 -36.65 -26.00 -13.08
C ALA A 5 -35.84 -24.98 -13.92
N LEU A 6 -35.23 -24.01 -13.23
CA LEU A 6 -34.04 -23.24 -13.65
C LEU A 6 -34.23 -21.83 -14.23
N THR A 7 -35.30 -21.11 -13.90
CA THR A 7 -35.37 -19.66 -14.15
C THR A 7 -35.75 -18.88 -12.90
N ALA A 8 -34.80 -18.71 -11.98
CA ALA A 8 -34.69 -17.52 -11.12
C ALA A 8 -33.50 -17.66 -10.17
N GLY A 9 -32.60 -16.68 -10.18
CA GLY A 9 -31.60 -16.53 -9.12
C GLY A 9 -30.16 -16.80 -9.54
N ALA A 10 -29.73 -16.35 -10.72
CA ALA A 10 -28.33 -16.00 -10.90
C ALA A 10 -28.04 -14.78 -10.01
N PHE A 11 -27.72 -15.03 -8.74
CA PHE A 11 -27.15 -14.02 -7.84
C PHE A 11 -25.78 -13.66 -8.41
N ALA A 12 -25.75 -12.67 -9.30
CA ALA A 12 -24.51 -12.01 -9.68
C ALA A 12 -23.98 -11.34 -8.41
N VAL A 13 -23.02 -11.98 -7.76
CA VAL A 13 -22.20 -11.35 -6.73
C VAL A 13 -21.42 -10.25 -7.44
N LEU A 14 -21.99 -9.05 -7.48
CA LEU A 14 -21.25 -7.84 -7.78
C LEU A 14 -20.23 -7.71 -6.66
N ALA A 15 -19.02 -8.20 -6.91
CA ALA A 15 -17.88 -7.90 -6.06
C ALA A 15 -17.74 -6.38 -6.10
N SER A 16 -18.25 -5.70 -5.08
CA SER A 16 -17.90 -4.32 -4.80
C SER A 16 -16.40 -4.32 -4.60
N SER A 17 -15.66 -3.82 -5.59
CA SER A 17 -14.28 -3.40 -5.39
C SER A 17 -14.32 -2.36 -4.30
N THR A 18 -14.01 -2.76 -3.08
CA THR A 18 -13.66 -1.84 -2.02
C THR A 18 -12.53 -0.98 -2.59
N LEU A 19 -12.80 0.31 -2.81
CA LEU A 19 -11.78 1.27 -3.22
C LEU A 19 -10.84 1.49 -2.03
N ALA A 20 -9.99 0.51 -1.74
CA ALA A 20 -8.84 0.73 -0.88
C ALA A 20 -8.00 1.84 -1.53
N ASP A 21 -7.50 2.75 -0.70
CA ASP A 21 -6.56 3.75 -1.19
C ASP A 21 -5.33 3.01 -1.75
N PRO A 22 -5.02 3.14 -3.06
CA PRO A 22 -3.95 2.40 -3.70
C PRO A 22 -2.56 2.75 -3.14
N ILE A 23 -2.44 3.80 -2.33
CA ILE A 23 -1.17 4.20 -1.70
C ILE A 23 -0.73 3.27 -0.58
N HIS A 24 -1.61 2.44 -0.02
CA HIS A 24 -1.22 1.52 1.05
C HIS A 24 -0.39 0.35 0.52
N GLY A 25 0.67 -0.01 1.24
CA GLY A 25 1.54 -1.13 0.89
C GLY A 25 3.03 -0.81 1.02
N MET A 26 3.85 -1.63 0.36
CA MET A 26 5.30 -1.46 0.35
C MET A 26 5.76 -0.62 -0.83
N TRP A 27 6.59 0.39 -0.56
CA TRP A 27 7.14 1.29 -1.57
C TRP A 27 8.65 1.40 -1.43
N GLN A 28 9.33 1.69 -2.54
CA GLN A 28 10.75 2.02 -2.56
C GLN A 28 10.91 3.55 -2.64
N THR A 29 11.74 4.12 -1.77
CA THR A 29 12.11 5.54 -1.89
C THR A 29 13.02 5.75 -3.09
N ILE A 30 13.13 6.99 -3.54
CA ILE A 30 14.28 7.38 -4.37
C ILE A 30 15.57 7.25 -3.57
N GLY A 31 16.70 7.13 -4.29
CA GLY A 31 18.03 7.16 -3.67
C GLY A 31 18.34 8.54 -3.09
N ASP A 32 19.04 8.58 -1.97
CA ASP A 32 19.64 9.81 -1.42
C ASP A 32 20.88 10.25 -2.21
N ASP A 33 21.56 11.30 -1.74
CA ASP A 33 22.77 11.83 -2.38
C ASP A 33 23.93 10.82 -2.46
N ASN A 34 23.89 9.75 -1.64
CA ASN A 34 24.85 8.66 -1.64
C ASN A 34 24.33 7.43 -2.41
N GLY A 35 23.13 7.49 -2.99
CA GLY A 35 22.45 6.39 -3.68
C GLY A 35 21.76 5.38 -2.75
N ASN A 36 21.74 5.60 -1.44
CA ASN A 36 21.04 4.72 -0.50
C ASN A 36 19.53 4.89 -0.62
N TYR A 37 18.77 3.82 -0.47
CA TYR A 37 17.32 3.87 -0.54
C TYR A 37 16.66 2.98 0.51
N GLY A 38 15.36 3.17 0.71
CA GLY A 38 14.57 2.45 1.69
C GLY A 38 13.35 1.75 1.11
N HIS A 39 12.97 0.62 1.70
CA HIS A 39 11.62 0.10 1.59
C HIS A 39 10.80 0.62 2.76
N ILE A 40 9.66 1.23 2.44
CA ILE A 40 8.75 1.82 3.40
C ILE A 40 7.41 1.09 3.35
N GLU A 41 6.76 0.97 4.49
CA GLU A 41 5.38 0.51 4.58
C GLU A 41 4.47 1.71 4.79
N VAL A 42 3.56 1.93 3.84
CA VAL A 42 2.53 2.96 3.91
C VAL A 42 1.22 2.32 4.36
N LYS A 43 0.61 2.85 5.41
CA LYS A 43 -0.59 2.28 6.05
C LYS A 43 -1.44 3.35 6.74
N ASP A 44 -2.65 2.99 7.13
CA ASP A 44 -3.49 3.81 8.01
C ASP A 44 -2.82 3.95 9.39
N CYS A 45 -2.88 5.17 9.92
CA CYS A 45 -2.48 5.56 11.27
C CYS A 45 -3.51 6.55 11.83
N ASP A 46 -4.48 6.01 12.57
CA ASP A 46 -5.51 6.79 13.27
C ASP A 46 -6.33 7.71 12.33
N GLY A 47 -6.70 7.19 11.15
CA GLY A 47 -7.50 7.92 10.16
C GLY A 47 -6.71 8.88 9.26
N THR A 48 -5.38 8.88 9.37
CA THR A 48 -4.47 9.48 8.39
C THR A 48 -3.58 8.41 7.78
N ILE A 49 -2.76 8.77 6.79
CA ILE A 49 -1.83 7.86 6.13
C ILE A 49 -0.42 8.15 6.63
N CYS A 50 0.26 7.11 7.11
CA CYS A 50 1.65 7.16 7.56
C CYS A 50 2.53 6.20 6.76
N GLY A 51 3.83 6.50 6.73
CA GLY A 51 4.84 5.68 6.07
C GLY A 51 6.01 5.42 7.01
N PHE A 52 6.42 4.16 7.17
CA PHE A 52 7.47 3.75 8.09
C PHE A 52 8.61 3.07 7.34
N LEU A 53 9.85 3.45 7.65
CA LEU A 53 11.03 2.80 7.07
C LEU A 53 11.17 1.38 7.62
N ARG A 54 11.13 0.36 6.76
CA ARG A 54 11.24 -1.06 7.17
C ARG A 54 12.60 -1.66 6.85
N LYS A 55 13.21 -1.25 5.74
CA LYS A 55 14.52 -1.77 5.32
C LYS A 55 15.30 -0.68 4.60
N SER A 56 16.61 -0.63 4.84
CA SER A 56 17.51 0.28 4.15
C SER A 56 18.51 -0.51 3.32
N PHE A 57 18.93 0.09 2.21
CA PHE A 57 19.87 -0.47 1.26
C PHE A 57 20.93 0.57 0.91
N ASP A 58 22.16 0.10 0.67
CA ASP A 58 23.19 0.94 0.07
C ASP A 58 22.98 1.10 -1.45
N ALA A 59 23.85 1.89 -2.10
CA ALA A 59 23.81 2.12 -3.55
C ALA A 59 23.98 0.83 -4.39
N ASP A 60 24.57 -0.23 -3.82
CA ASP A 60 24.73 -1.54 -4.47
C ASP A 60 23.51 -2.46 -4.22
N GLY A 61 22.51 -2.01 -3.47
CA GLY A 61 21.33 -2.78 -3.10
C GLY A 61 21.55 -3.77 -1.96
N LYS A 62 22.66 -3.67 -1.21
CA LYS A 62 22.89 -4.50 -0.02
C LYS A 62 22.14 -3.92 1.16
N VAL A 63 21.59 -4.82 1.99
CA VAL A 63 20.86 -4.41 3.19
C VAL A 63 21.81 -3.80 4.21
N VAL A 64 21.49 -2.61 4.67
CA VAL A 64 22.25 -1.90 5.71
C VAL A 64 21.41 -1.69 6.97
N LYS A 65 22.08 -1.69 8.12
CA LYS A 65 21.42 -1.35 9.39
C LYS A 65 21.28 0.17 9.50
N SER A 66 20.06 0.65 9.58
CA SER A 66 19.76 2.07 9.80
C SER A 66 19.20 2.30 11.21
N GLU A 67 19.64 3.37 11.86
CA GLU A 67 19.06 3.84 13.13
C GLU A 67 17.64 4.41 12.96
N HIS A 68 17.20 4.63 11.71
CA HIS A 68 15.86 5.11 11.38
C HIS A 68 14.86 3.97 11.10
N THR A 69 15.29 2.71 11.23
CA THR A 69 14.39 1.56 11.05
C THR A 69 13.19 1.68 12.00
N ASN A 70 11.99 1.48 11.45
CA ASN A 70 10.68 1.65 12.08
C ASN A 70 10.28 3.09 12.45
N LYS A 71 11.09 4.11 12.11
CA LYS A 71 10.67 5.50 12.25
C LYS A 71 9.72 5.88 11.11
N ALA A 72 8.74 6.72 11.42
CA ALA A 72 7.85 7.30 10.42
C ALA A 72 8.62 8.35 9.60
N ILE A 73 8.36 8.37 8.29
CA ILE A 73 8.89 9.36 7.33
C ILE A 73 7.79 10.04 6.50
N VAL A 74 6.56 9.56 6.61
CA VAL A 74 5.34 10.20 6.11
C VAL A 74 4.40 10.27 7.31
N TRP A 75 3.87 11.47 7.58
CA TRP A 75 3.02 11.77 8.74
C TRP A 75 1.79 12.55 8.27
N ASP A 76 0.65 12.29 8.92
CA ASP A 76 -0.59 13.06 8.77
C ASP A 76 -1.03 13.27 7.31
N MET A 77 -0.73 12.32 6.41
CA MET A 77 -1.09 12.45 5.01
C MET A 77 -2.59 12.17 4.83
N VAL A 78 -3.28 13.07 4.14
CA VAL A 78 -4.72 12.96 3.87
C VAL A 78 -4.93 12.84 2.37
N ASN A 79 -5.59 11.77 1.93
CA ASN A 79 -5.94 11.59 0.53
C ASN A 79 -7.09 12.55 0.14
N LYS A 80 -6.85 13.42 -0.84
CA LYS A 80 -7.84 14.37 -1.39
C LYS A 80 -8.48 13.89 -2.71
N GLY A 81 -8.19 12.66 -3.12
CA GLY A 81 -8.59 12.08 -4.40
C GLY A 81 -7.86 12.69 -5.60
N LYS A 82 -8.24 12.23 -6.80
CA LYS A 82 -7.73 12.72 -8.10
C LYS A 82 -6.21 12.58 -8.33
N GLY A 83 -5.56 11.63 -7.65
CA GLY A 83 -4.18 11.22 -7.99
C GLY A 83 -4.10 10.79 -9.46
N LYS A 84 -2.98 11.08 -10.12
CA LYS A 84 -2.71 10.72 -11.51
C LYS A 84 -1.57 9.71 -11.57
#